data_AF-A0A2R7LXX7-F1
#
_entry.id   AF-A0A2R7LXX7-F1
#
_cell.length_a   1.000
_cell.length_b   1.000
_cell.length_c   1.000
_cell.angle_alpha   90.00
_cell.angle_beta   90.00
_cell.angle_gamma   90.00
#
_symmetry.space_group_name_H-M   'P 1'
#
loop_
_entity.id
_entity.type
_entity.pdbx_description
1 polymer ?
#
loop_
_entity_poly.entity_id
_entity_poly.type
_entity_poly.pdbx_seq_one_letter_code
_entity_poly.pdbx_strand_id
1 'polypeptide(L)'
;MNRDDVIQGLRDFLADALDLAPESIRADSTLFDELDVDSLSVLELAVFSEDTYDVDLEPVLRDANTAGERADITIGWLADRIVAAAPAESAV
;
A
#
# COMPACT_ATOMS: atom_id res chain seq x y z
N MET A 1 7.97 5.20 12.62
CA MET A 1 7.10 5.17 11.42
C MET A 1 5.65 5.28 11.88
N ASN A 2 4.88 6.22 11.34
CA ASN A 2 3.49 6.43 11.75
C ASN A 2 2.54 6.07 10.61
N ARG A 3 1.36 5.51 10.91
CA ARG A 3 0.39 5.07 9.90
C ARG A 3 0.01 6.17 8.91
N ASP A 4 -0.16 7.40 9.39
CA ASP A 4 -0.49 8.56 8.55
C ASP A 4 0.61 8.86 7.51
N ASP A 5 1.89 8.79 7.89
CA ASP A 5 3.01 8.99 6.96
C ASP A 5 3.02 7.93 5.86
N VAL A 6 2.70 6.68 6.20
CA VAL A 6 2.59 5.59 5.22
C VAL A 6 1.41 5.81 4.29
N ILE A 7 0.25 6.19 4.84
CA ILE A 7 -0.94 6.48 4.02
C ILE A 7 -0.63 7.61 3.04
N GLN A 8 0.08 8.67 3.47
CA GLN A 8 0.51 9.74 2.58
C GLN A 8 1.46 9.22 1.49
N GLY A 9 2.49 8.43 1.84
CA GLY A 9 3.42 7.87 0.86
C GLY A 9 2.74 6.96 -0.17
N LEU A 10 1.87 6.05 0.29
CA LEU A 10 1.06 5.19 -0.58
C LEU A 10 0.13 6.01 -1.48
N ARG A 11 -0.48 7.06 -0.94
CA ARG A 11 -1.38 7.94 -1.68
C ARG A 11 -0.65 8.72 -2.76
N ASP A 12 0.51 9.30 -2.48
CA ASP A 12 1.33 10.00 -3.48
C ASP A 12 1.78 9.04 -4.58
N PHE A 13 2.27 7.87 -4.20
CA PHE A 13 2.69 6.83 -5.14
C PHE A 13 1.54 6.38 -6.05
N LEU A 14 0.38 6.04 -5.47
CA LEU A 14 -0.79 5.60 -6.24
C LEU A 14 -1.39 6.73 -7.08
N ALA A 15 -1.35 7.97 -6.60
CA ALA A 15 -1.77 9.13 -7.39
C ALA A 15 -0.94 9.29 -8.66
N ASP A 16 0.38 9.14 -8.56
CA ASP A 16 1.29 9.19 -9.71
C ASP A 16 1.10 7.99 -10.64
N ALA A 17 1.03 6.77 -10.08
CA ALA A 17 0.87 5.54 -10.84
C ALA A 17 -0.48 5.46 -11.58
N LEU A 18 -1.55 6.01 -11.00
CA LEU A 18 -2.91 5.95 -11.55
C LEU A 18 -3.33 7.24 -12.28
N ASP A 19 -2.46 8.26 -12.34
CA ASP A 19 -2.77 9.60 -12.86
C ASP A 19 -4.02 10.21 -12.19
N LEU A 20 -4.14 10.01 -10.87
CA LEU A 20 -5.25 10.48 -10.05
C LEU A 20 -4.80 11.58 -9.09
N ALA A 21 -5.76 12.38 -8.62
CA ALA A 21 -5.48 13.36 -7.57
C ALA A 21 -5.27 12.64 -6.23
N PRO A 22 -4.18 12.90 -5.47
CA PRO A 22 -3.94 12.27 -4.17
C PRO A 22 -5.07 12.55 -3.18
N GLU A 23 -5.72 13.70 -3.29
CA GLU A 23 -6.89 14.07 -2.48
C GLU A 23 -8.14 13.19 -2.73
N SER A 24 -8.28 12.59 -3.92
CA SER A 24 -9.38 11.67 -4.25
C SER A 24 -9.19 10.29 -3.61
N ILE A 25 -7.95 9.89 -3.37
CA ILE A 25 -7.61 8.56 -2.87
C ILE A 25 -7.75 8.54 -1.34
N ARG A 26 -8.70 7.79 -0.76
CA ARG A 26 -8.93 7.77 0.69
C ARG A 26 -8.24 6.59 1.37
N ALA A 27 -8.06 6.68 2.69
CA ALA A 27 -7.54 5.56 3.47
C ALA A 27 -8.48 4.33 3.42
N ASP A 28 -9.79 4.57 3.27
CA ASP A 28 -10.78 3.50 3.10
C ASP A 28 -10.91 3.06 1.63
N SER A 29 -10.21 3.72 0.70
CA SER A 29 -10.29 3.36 -0.71
C SER A 29 -9.64 2.02 -0.97
N THR A 30 -10.34 1.20 -1.73
CA THR A 30 -9.92 -0.14 -2.12
C THR A 30 -8.94 -0.08 -3.30
N LEU A 31 -7.81 -0.79 -3.19
CA LEU A 31 -6.79 -0.80 -4.24
C LEU A 31 -7.33 -1.41 -5.54
N PHE A 32 -8.03 -2.54 -5.48
CA PHE A 32 -8.43 -3.27 -6.68
C PHE A 32 -9.81 -2.91 -7.22
N ASP A 33 -10.73 -2.42 -6.38
CA ASP A 33 -12.13 -2.17 -6.76
C ASP A 33 -12.36 -0.70 -7.11
N GLU A 34 -11.91 0.24 -6.28
CA GLU A 34 -12.05 1.68 -6.54
C GLU A 34 -10.89 2.28 -7.31
N LEU A 35 -9.65 1.93 -6.95
CA LEU A 35 -8.45 2.51 -7.55
C LEU A 35 -7.98 1.76 -8.80
N ASP A 36 -8.60 0.62 -9.13
CA ASP A 36 -8.29 -0.22 -10.30
C ASP A 36 -6.78 -0.54 -10.42
N VAL A 37 -6.14 -0.84 -9.29
CA VAL A 37 -4.69 -1.12 -9.24
C VAL A 37 -4.37 -2.42 -9.98
N ASP A 38 -3.63 -2.27 -11.07
CA ASP A 38 -3.17 -3.37 -11.91
C ASP A 38 -2.03 -4.19 -11.27
N SER A 39 -1.76 -5.37 -11.83
CA SER A 39 -0.66 -6.23 -11.41
C SER A 39 0.73 -5.57 -11.52
N LEU A 40 0.89 -4.61 -12.44
CA LEU A 40 2.12 -3.81 -12.56
C LEU A 40 2.26 -2.85 -11.37
N SER A 41 1.21 -2.10 -11.06
CA SER A 41 1.19 -1.17 -9.93
C SER A 41 1.34 -1.89 -8.59
N VAL A 42 0.84 -3.13 -8.46
CA VAL A 42 1.11 -4.00 -7.31
C VAL A 42 2.60 -4.30 -7.15
N LEU A 43 3.29 -4.62 -8.25
CA LEU A 43 4.72 -4.91 -8.23
C LEU A 43 5.51 -3.64 -7.87
N GLU A 44 5.18 -2.52 -8.49
CA GLU A 44 5.83 -1.23 -8.19
C GLU A 44 5.59 -0.80 -6.74
N LEU A 45 4.40 -1.05 -6.19
CA LEU A 45 4.07 -0.78 -4.79
C LEU A 45 4.87 -1.67 -3.83
N ALA A 46 5.06 -2.94 -4.17
CA ALA A 46 5.89 -3.85 -3.39
C ALA A 46 7.35 -3.37 -3.37
N VAL A 47 7.90 -3.01 -4.53
CA VAL A 47 9.25 -2.44 -4.65
C VAL A 47 9.38 -1.12 -3.88
N PHE A 48 8.41 -0.22 -4.02
CA PHE A 48 8.38 1.05 -3.29
C PHE A 48 8.38 0.82 -1.78
N SER A 49 7.61 -0.15 -1.29
CA SER A 49 7.51 -0.43 0.14
C SER A 49 8.77 -1.12 0.68
N GLU A 50 9.41 -1.98 -0.11
CA GLU A 50 10.70 -2.56 0.23
C GLU A 50 11.79 -1.48 0.30
N ASP A 51 11.90 -0.62 -0.71
CA ASP A 51 12.93 0.43 -0.77
C ASP A 51 12.70 1.55 0.27
N THR A 52 11.45 1.96 0.48
CA THR A 52 11.10 3.08 1.37
C THR A 52 10.97 2.64 2.84
N TYR A 53 10.45 1.44 3.08
CA TYR A 53 10.05 0.99 4.41
C TYR A 53 10.74 -0.28 4.88
N ASP A 54 11.58 -0.92 4.04
CA ASP A 54 12.19 -2.22 4.32
C ASP A 54 11.12 -3.31 4.59
N VAL A 55 9.97 -3.21 3.89
CA VAL A 55 8.84 -4.13 4.04
C VAL A 55 8.48 -4.78 2.71
N ASP A 56 8.60 -6.11 2.68
CA ASP A 56 8.16 -6.92 1.55
C ASP A 56 6.64 -7.16 1.59
N LEU A 57 5.92 -6.58 0.63
CA LEU A 57 4.47 -6.69 0.49
C LEU A 57 4.02 -7.86 -0.40
N GLU A 58 4.90 -8.48 -1.18
CA GLU A 58 4.52 -9.60 -2.05
C GLU A 58 3.78 -10.72 -1.31
N PRO A 59 4.25 -11.23 -0.15
CA PRO A 59 3.55 -12.31 0.55
C PRO A 59 2.20 -11.83 1.09
N VAL A 60 2.11 -10.58 1.55
CA VAL A 60 0.87 -9.99 2.09
C VAL A 60 -0.20 -9.86 1.01
N LEU A 61 0.19 -9.33 -0.16
CA LEU A 61 -0.70 -9.14 -1.29
C LEU A 61 -1.07 -10.48 -1.95
N ARG A 62 -0.14 -11.44 -2.01
CA ARG A 62 -0.40 -12.80 -2.49
C ARG A 62 -1.37 -13.56 -1.59
N ASP A 63 -1.20 -13.47 -0.28
CA ASP A 63 -2.07 -14.15 0.69
C ASP A 63 -3.50 -13.58 0.62
N ALA A 64 -3.63 -12.24 0.65
CA ALA A 64 -4.92 -11.57 0.52
C ALA A 64 -5.61 -11.85 -0.83
N ASN A 65 -4.83 -11.97 -1.92
CA ASN A 65 -5.32 -12.40 -3.23
C ASN A 65 -5.87 -13.84 -3.20
N THR A 66 -5.16 -14.76 -2.53
CA THR A 66 -5.56 -16.17 -2.43
C THR A 66 -6.80 -16.37 -1.56
N ALA A 67 -6.96 -15.55 -0.52
CA ALA A 67 -8.11 -15.55 0.36
C ALA A 67 -9.38 -14.92 -0.28
N GLY A 68 -9.26 -14.32 -1.47
CA GLY A 68 -10.36 -13.60 -2.11
C GLY A 68 -10.68 -12.25 -1.46
N GLU A 69 -9.79 -11.75 -0.59
CA GLU A 69 -9.96 -10.51 0.18
C GLU A 69 -9.58 -9.27 -0.62
N ARG A 70 -9.37 -9.38 -1.94
CA ARG A 70 -8.94 -8.26 -2.80
C ARG A 70 -9.80 -7.01 -2.65
N ALA A 71 -11.11 -7.19 -2.51
CA ALA A 71 -12.07 -6.10 -2.33
C ALA A 71 -11.98 -5.43 -0.95
N ASP A 72 -11.32 -6.06 0.03
CA ASP A 72 -11.08 -5.51 1.37
C ASP A 72 -9.69 -4.88 1.51
N ILE A 73 -8.84 -4.97 0.49
CA ILE A 73 -7.49 -4.37 0.53
C ILE A 73 -7.63 -2.87 0.29
N THR A 74 -7.70 -2.13 1.40
CA THR A 74 -7.70 -0.66 1.40
C THR A 74 -6.32 -0.09 1.67
N ILE A 75 -6.10 1.18 1.32
CA ILE A 75 -4.84 1.88 1.64
C ILE A 75 -4.56 1.86 3.15
N GLY A 76 -5.58 2.08 3.95
CA GLY A 76 -5.48 2.10 5.41
C GLY A 76 -5.14 0.74 5.98
N TRP A 77 -5.64 -0.35 5.37
CA TRP A 77 -5.25 -1.71 5.72
C TRP A 77 -3.79 -1.99 5.37
N LEU A 78 -3.35 -1.58 4.19
CA LEU A 78 -1.97 -1.78 3.74
C LEU A 78 -0.99 -1.01 4.63
N ALA A 79 -1.31 0.25 4.94
CA ALA A 79 -0.52 1.07 5.84
C ALA A 79 -0.38 0.45 7.23
N ASP A 80 -1.45 -0.15 7.77
CA ASP A 80 -1.40 -0.84 9.06
C ASP A 80 -0.43 -2.03 9.03
N ARG A 81 -0.46 -2.81 7.93
CA ARG A 81 0.46 -3.93 7.70
C ARG A 81 1.90 -3.48 7.56
N ILE A 82 2.17 -2.41 6.83
CA ILE A 82 3.53 -1.88 6.67
C ILE A 82 4.04 -1.39 8.02
N VAL A 83 3.26 -0.61 8.79
CA VAL A 83 3.67 -0.16 10.12
C VAL A 83 3.92 -1.33 11.08
N ALA A 84 3.11 -2.39 10.98
CA ALA A 84 3.29 -3.60 11.79
C ALA A 84 4.49 -4.46 11.38
N ALA A 85 4.86 -4.45 10.09
CA ALA A 85 5.95 -5.23 9.52
C ALA A 85 7.30 -4.48 9.55
N ALA A 86 7.27 -3.14 9.56
CA ALA A 86 8.46 -2.32 9.54
C ALA A 86 9.32 -2.59 10.79
N PRO A 87 10.63 -2.80 10.62
CA PRO A 87 11.52 -3.01 11.75
C PRO A 87 11.53 -1.75 12.63
N ALA A 88 11.46 -1.95 13.95
CA ALA A 88 11.43 -0.87 14.94
C ALA A 88 12.70 0.02 14.96
N GLU A 89 13.69 -0.24 14.11
CA GLU A 89 15.03 0.36 14.12
C GLU A 89 15.26 1.52 13.14
N SER A 90 14.28 1.97 12.34
CA SER A 90 14.43 3.20 11.52
C SER A 90 14.17 4.49 12.32
N ALA A 91 14.58 4.49 13.60
CA ALA A 91 14.69 5.67 14.45
C ALA A 91 16.18 5.95 14.70
N VAL A 92 16.88 6.44 13.67
CA VAL A 92 18.24 7.00 13.82
C VAL A 92 18.33 8.35 13.12
#